data_AF-A0A7G1KD78-F1
#
_entry.id   AF-A0A7G1KD78-F1
#
_cell.length_a   1.000
_cell.length_b   1.000
_cell.length_c   1.000
_cell.angle_alpha   90.00
_cell.angle_beta   90.00
_cell.angle_gamma   90.00
#
_symmetry.space_group_name_H-M   'P 1'
#
loop_
_entity.id
_entity.type
_entity.pdbx_description
1 polymer ?
#
loop_
_entity_poly.entity_id
_entity_poly.type
_entity_poly.pdbx_seq_one_letter_code
_entity_poly.pdbx_strand_id
1 'polypeptide(L)'
;MDVELRGRLEWVRGRLEWLRERDALLPRAFDSEVVTGGNLHSYLTWPVRAEKLCGLEGVMGAALDPVFRAFLVRIGVGAGPYCGISWERMMRSARTACVREFPSGEQGTGLPTAGFLVISDVGYGDFIGVVAAGAARGRVVYLGYRRDEWSLGPTFLDYYQSWLNHAAARLNAELRAYAPAGPVGCA
;
A
#
# COMPACT_ATOMS: atom_id res chain seq x y z
N MET A 1 10.12 14.14 14.32
CA MET A 1 9.51 12.83 14.03
C MET A 1 9.56 12.02 15.31
N ASP A 2 8.38 11.61 15.77
CA ASP A 2 8.19 10.75 16.95
C ASP A 2 9.06 9.49 16.91
N VAL A 3 9.57 9.07 18.06
CA VAL A 3 10.40 7.87 18.24
C VAL A 3 9.59 6.62 17.89
N GLU A 4 8.31 6.57 18.26
CA GLU A 4 7.43 5.44 17.93
C GLU A 4 7.26 5.31 16.41
N LEU A 5 6.87 6.40 15.74
CA LEU A 5 6.71 6.43 14.29
C LEU A 5 8.02 6.02 13.57
N ARG A 6 9.17 6.48 14.05
CA ARG A 6 10.47 6.08 13.51
C ARG A 6 10.67 4.57 13.64
N GLY A 7 10.44 4.00 14.81
CA GLY A 7 10.55 2.57 15.05
C GLY A 7 9.64 1.75 14.12
N ARG A 8 8.40 2.21 13.93
CA ARG A 8 7.45 1.56 13.01
C ARG A 8 7.89 1.61 11.55
N LEU A 9 8.42 2.75 11.08
CA LEU A 9 8.94 2.87 9.72
C LEU A 9 10.21 2.03 9.50
N GLU A 10 11.09 1.95 10.50
CA GLU A 10 12.27 1.06 10.44
C GLU A 10 11.86 -0.41 10.39
N TRP A 11 10.84 -0.81 11.17
CA TRP A 11 10.26 -2.15 11.09
C TRP A 11 9.71 -2.44 9.69
N VAL A 12 8.97 -1.50 9.08
CA VAL A 12 8.43 -1.66 7.71
C VAL A 12 9.55 -1.91 6.71
N ARG A 13 10.62 -1.12 6.78
CA ARG A 13 11.77 -1.25 5.88
C ARG A 13 12.45 -2.61 6.02
N GLY A 14 12.75 -3.02 7.26
CA GLY A 14 13.37 -4.33 7.52
C GLY A 14 12.46 -5.49 7.10
N ARG A 15 11.14 -5.33 7.23
CA ARG A 15 10.18 -6.35 6.80
C ARG A 15 10.11 -6.48 5.28
N LEU A 16 10.17 -5.38 4.53
CA LEU A 16 10.26 -5.39 3.06
C LEU A 16 11.55 -6.05 2.56
N GLU A 17 12.69 -5.76 3.21
CA GLU A 17 13.97 -6.40 2.91
C GLU A 17 13.92 -7.91 3.16
N TRP A 18 13.45 -8.32 4.33
CA TRP A 18 13.24 -9.75 4.66
C TRP A 18 12.34 -10.45 3.65
N LEU A 19 11.24 -9.80 3.22
CA LEU A 19 10.34 -10.34 2.20
C LEU A 19 11.06 -10.53 0.87
N ARG A 20 11.86 -9.56 0.43
CA ARG A 20 12.62 -9.63 -0.82
C ARG A 20 13.63 -10.78 -0.82
N GLU A 21 14.39 -10.92 0.27
CA GLU A 21 15.36 -12.01 0.41
C GLU A 21 14.68 -13.38 0.37
N ARG A 22 13.54 -13.52 1.04
CA ARG A 22 12.75 -14.75 1.07
C ARG A 22 12.10 -15.07 -0.27
N ASP A 23 11.61 -14.05 -0.98
CA ASP A 23 10.96 -14.23 -2.29
C ASP A 23 11.96 -14.71 -3.34
N ALA A 24 13.22 -14.26 -3.25
CA ALA A 24 14.31 -14.70 -4.10
C ALA A 24 14.68 -16.19 -3.95
N LEU A 25 14.22 -16.86 -2.88
CA LEU A 25 14.42 -18.30 -2.69
C LEU A 25 13.40 -19.16 -3.44
N LEU A 26 12.28 -18.56 -3.88
CA LEU A 26 11.29 -19.29 -4.65
C LEU A 26 11.77 -19.46 -6.09
N PRO A 27 11.64 -20.66 -6.68
CA PRO A 27 11.98 -20.91 -8.07
C PRO A 27 10.93 -20.29 -8.98
N ARG A 28 11.06 -19.00 -9.27
CA ARG A 28 10.20 -18.36 -10.26
C ARG A 28 10.84 -18.56 -11.62
N ALA A 29 10.16 -19.31 -12.50
CA ALA A 29 10.47 -19.28 -13.92
C ALA A 29 10.16 -17.86 -14.41
N PHE A 30 11.20 -17.03 -14.55
CA PHE A 30 11.08 -15.77 -15.25
C PHE A 30 10.93 -16.09 -16.73
N ASP A 31 9.73 -16.46 -17.14
CA ASP A 31 9.43 -16.56 -18.56
C ASP A 31 9.43 -15.12 -19.09
N SER A 32 10.50 -14.78 -19.81
CA SER A 32 10.96 -13.40 -20.04
C SER A 32 10.08 -12.58 -20.98
N GLU A 33 8.98 -13.14 -21.50
CA GLU A 33 8.19 -12.47 -22.53
C GLU A 33 6.99 -11.69 -22.00
N VAL A 34 6.48 -11.99 -20.80
CA VAL A 34 5.34 -11.24 -20.24
C VAL A 34 5.55 -11.00 -18.75
N VAL A 35 5.83 -9.74 -18.41
CA VAL A 35 5.71 -9.23 -17.04
C VAL A 35 4.22 -9.26 -16.67
N THR A 36 3.72 -10.42 -16.26
CA THR A 36 2.39 -10.53 -15.66
C THR A 36 2.43 -9.85 -14.29
N GLY A 37 1.28 -9.38 -13.80
CA GLY A 37 1.16 -8.67 -12.51
C GLY A 37 1.73 -9.44 -11.30
N GLY A 38 2.07 -10.72 -11.43
CA GLY A 38 2.81 -11.50 -10.43
C GLY A 38 4.27 -11.08 -10.22
N ASN A 39 4.86 -10.31 -11.14
CA ASN A 39 6.20 -9.74 -10.99
C ASN A 39 6.23 -8.42 -10.19
N LEU A 40 5.07 -7.90 -9.77
CA LEU A 40 4.96 -6.80 -8.79
C LEU A 40 5.34 -7.24 -7.35
N HIS A 41 5.76 -8.50 -7.17
CA HIS A 41 6.09 -9.09 -5.88
C HIS A 41 7.53 -8.89 -5.40
N SER A 42 8.38 -8.11 -6.08
CA SER A 42 9.78 -7.92 -5.64
C SER A 42 9.97 -7.10 -4.36
N TYR A 43 8.88 -6.70 -3.70
CA TYR A 43 8.88 -5.90 -2.46
C TYR A 43 9.80 -4.66 -2.57
N LEU A 44 9.89 -4.07 -3.77
CA LEU A 44 10.70 -2.89 -4.05
C LEU A 44 9.91 -1.62 -3.75
N THR A 45 10.55 -0.67 -3.08
CA THR A 45 9.96 0.64 -2.82
C THR A 45 10.93 1.75 -3.19
N TRP A 46 10.37 2.92 -3.53
CA TRP A 46 11.12 4.10 -3.95
C TRP A 46 10.71 5.30 -3.09
N PRO A 47 11.55 5.67 -2.10
CA PRO A 47 11.35 6.87 -1.29
C PRO A 47 11.07 8.11 -2.14
N VAL A 48 10.07 8.88 -1.75
CA VAL A 48 9.67 10.10 -2.45
C VAL A 48 10.45 11.28 -1.86
N ARG A 49 11.14 12.01 -2.73
CA ARG A 49 11.88 13.21 -2.32
C ARG A 49 10.93 14.31 -1.82
N ALA A 50 11.41 15.11 -0.88
CA ALA A 50 10.64 16.17 -0.24
C ALA A 50 10.05 17.15 -1.26
N GLU A 51 10.78 17.50 -2.31
CA GLU A 51 10.34 18.45 -3.34
C GLU A 51 9.12 17.92 -4.11
N LYS A 52 9.09 16.62 -4.41
CA LYS A 52 7.95 15.98 -5.06
C LYS A 52 6.72 15.94 -4.15
N LEU A 53 6.92 15.73 -2.85
CA LEU A 53 5.83 15.79 -1.87
C LEU A 53 5.28 17.20 -1.73
N CYS A 54 6.14 18.23 -1.69
CA CYS A 54 5.68 19.62 -1.71
C CYS A 54 4.86 19.93 -2.97
N GLY A 55 5.24 19.40 -4.14
CA GLY A 55 4.45 19.50 -5.36
C GLY A 55 3.08 18.84 -5.24
N LEU A 56 3.00 17.63 -4.68
CA LEU A 56 1.75 16.93 -4.42
C LEU A 56 0.85 17.72 -3.45
N GLU A 57 1.40 18.14 -2.31
CA GLU A 57 0.70 18.95 -1.29
C GLU A 57 0.21 20.29 -1.87
N GLY A 58 0.99 20.91 -2.76
CA GLY A 58 0.60 22.10 -3.50
C GLY A 58 -0.59 21.87 -4.44
N VAL A 59 -0.64 20.73 -5.13
CA VAL A 59 -1.79 20.35 -5.98
C VAL A 59 -3.02 20.04 -5.13
N MET A 60 -2.84 19.43 -3.96
CA MET A 60 -3.93 19.15 -3.02
C MET A 60 -4.48 20.44 -2.38
N GLY A 61 -3.65 21.47 -2.23
CA GLY A 61 -3.98 22.66 -1.46
C GLY A 61 -3.87 22.46 0.06
N ALA A 62 -3.28 21.36 0.52
CA ALA A 62 -3.09 21.04 1.93
C ALA A 62 -1.89 20.10 2.12
N ALA A 63 -1.33 20.12 3.33
CA ALA A 63 -0.31 19.15 3.73
C ALA A 63 -0.90 17.74 3.81
N LEU A 64 -0.08 16.73 3.52
CA LEU A 64 -0.44 15.33 3.74
C LEU A 64 -0.61 15.06 5.24
N ASP A 65 -1.32 13.98 5.59
CA ASP A 65 -1.26 13.44 6.94
C ASP A 65 0.21 13.21 7.36
N PRO A 66 0.67 13.64 8.55
CA PRO A 66 2.07 13.55 8.95
C PRO A 66 2.64 12.12 8.93
N VAL A 67 1.84 11.10 9.28
CA VAL A 67 2.27 9.69 9.27
C VAL A 67 2.44 9.21 7.84
N PHE A 68 1.45 9.47 6.98
CA PHE A 68 1.52 9.10 5.57
C PHE A 68 2.65 9.83 4.83
N ARG A 69 2.86 11.12 5.14
CA ARG A 69 3.97 11.91 4.60
C ARG A 69 5.32 11.31 4.99
N ALA A 70 5.51 10.96 6.27
CA ALA A 70 6.74 10.34 6.74
C ALA A 70 6.99 8.97 6.08
N PHE A 71 5.93 8.18 5.88
CA PHE A 71 6.01 6.93 5.14
C PHE A 71 6.50 7.15 3.70
N LEU A 72 5.94 8.11 2.96
CA LEU A 72 6.37 8.37 1.58
C LEU A 72 7.84 8.84 1.51
N VAL A 73 8.30 9.64 2.47
CA VAL A 73 9.71 10.08 2.53
C VAL A 73 10.66 8.91 2.80
N ARG A 74 10.27 7.98 3.67
CA ARG A 74 11.20 6.94 4.17
C ARG A 74 11.12 5.62 3.42
N ILE A 75 9.91 5.21 3.06
CA ILE A 75 9.60 3.93 2.39
C ILE A 75 9.24 4.20 0.93
N GLY A 76 8.28 5.09 0.70
CA GLY A 76 7.90 5.56 -0.62
C GLY A 76 6.83 4.75 -1.33
N VAL A 77 6.83 4.83 -2.65
CA VAL A 77 5.87 4.15 -3.54
C VAL A 77 6.42 2.80 -4.02
N GLY A 78 5.61 1.97 -4.68
CA GLY A 78 6.03 0.64 -5.15
C GLY A 78 5.30 -0.46 -4.39
N ALA A 79 6.03 -1.32 -3.68
CA ALA A 79 5.48 -2.46 -2.99
C ALA A 79 4.32 -2.08 -2.06
N GLY A 80 3.24 -2.86 -2.15
CA GLY A 80 2.04 -2.64 -1.39
C GLY A 80 0.96 -3.64 -1.78
N PRO A 81 -0.22 -3.52 -1.16
CA PRO A 81 -1.36 -4.38 -1.46
C PRO A 81 -1.80 -4.27 -2.91
N TYR A 82 -2.32 -5.37 -3.46
CA TYR A 82 -2.76 -5.52 -4.85
C TYR A 82 -1.67 -5.14 -5.85
N CYS A 83 -1.86 -4.04 -6.59
CA CYS A 83 -0.92 -3.53 -7.59
C CYS A 83 0.15 -2.58 -7.02
N GLY A 84 0.24 -2.45 -5.70
CA GLY A 84 1.21 -1.57 -5.03
C GLY A 84 0.74 -0.14 -4.85
N ILE A 85 1.59 0.68 -4.20
CA ILE A 85 1.35 2.12 -4.01
C ILE A 85 1.83 2.86 -5.26
N SER A 86 0.91 3.54 -5.95
CA SER A 86 1.18 4.24 -7.21
C SER A 86 1.27 5.76 -7.03
N TRP A 87 2.43 6.34 -7.37
CA TRP A 87 2.61 7.79 -7.42
C TRP A 87 1.64 8.46 -8.41
N GLU A 88 1.45 7.83 -9.56
CA GLU A 88 0.61 8.37 -10.62
C GLU A 88 -0.86 8.45 -10.17
N ARG A 89 -1.37 7.43 -9.48
CA ARG A 89 -2.74 7.42 -8.95
C ARG A 89 -2.95 8.52 -7.90
N MET A 90 -1.97 8.74 -7.03
CA MET A 90 -2.02 9.83 -6.06
C MET A 90 -2.07 11.19 -6.78
N MET A 91 -1.20 11.40 -7.77
CA MET A 91 -1.19 12.66 -8.54
C MET A 91 -2.49 12.92 -9.30
N ARG A 92 -3.12 11.89 -9.89
CA ARG A 92 -4.40 12.02 -10.61
C ARG A 92 -5.55 12.41 -9.68
N SER A 93 -5.54 11.95 -8.43
CA SER A 93 -6.59 12.24 -7.44
C SER A 93 -6.29 13.48 -6.58
N ALA A 94 -5.06 14.00 -6.61
CA ALA A 94 -4.61 15.10 -5.76
C ALA A 94 -5.50 16.36 -5.83
N ARG A 95 -5.96 16.74 -7.03
CA ARG A 95 -6.74 17.98 -7.23
C ARG A 95 -8.08 18.00 -6.49
N THR A 96 -8.66 16.84 -6.18
CA THR A 96 -9.94 16.74 -5.47
C THR A 96 -9.77 16.27 -4.02
N ALA A 97 -8.55 15.90 -3.62
CA ALA A 97 -8.29 15.25 -2.35
C ALA A 97 -8.65 16.11 -1.12
N CYS A 98 -8.53 17.43 -1.21
CA CYS A 98 -8.83 18.35 -0.10
C CYS A 98 -9.88 19.42 -0.45
N VAL A 99 -10.55 19.30 -1.60
CA VAL A 99 -11.61 20.26 -2.01
C VAL A 99 -12.85 20.15 -1.11
N ARG A 100 -13.11 18.96 -0.59
CA ARG A 100 -14.20 18.67 0.34
C ARG A 100 -13.73 17.62 1.33
N GLU A 101 -14.26 17.69 2.55
CA GLU A 101 -14.04 16.65 3.55
C GLU A 101 -14.59 15.30 3.08
N PHE A 102 -13.92 14.23 3.50
CA PHE A 102 -14.43 12.89 3.30
C PHE A 102 -15.70 12.69 4.16
N PRO A 103 -16.72 11.96 3.65
CA PRO A 103 -17.94 11.71 4.41
C PRO A 103 -17.69 11.14 5.80
N SER A 104 -18.50 11.54 6.78
CA SER A 104 -18.46 10.98 8.13
C SER A 104 -19.03 9.56 8.17
N GLY A 105 -18.55 8.74 9.11
CA GLY A 105 -19.02 7.36 9.32
C GLY A 105 -17.99 6.32 8.89
N GLU A 106 -18.23 5.05 9.24
CA GLU A 106 -17.32 3.95 8.92
C GLU A 106 -17.57 3.33 7.54
N GLN A 107 -18.76 3.54 6.98
CA GLN A 107 -19.16 3.02 5.67
C GLN A 107 -20.31 3.86 5.10
N GLY A 108 -20.51 3.78 3.78
CA GLY A 108 -21.62 4.44 3.12
C GLY A 108 -21.83 4.00 1.68
N THR A 109 -22.95 4.45 1.12
CA THR A 109 -23.28 4.33 -0.31
C THR A 109 -23.04 5.67 -1.00
N GLY A 110 -22.94 5.63 -2.34
CA GLY A 110 -22.59 6.80 -3.14
C GLY A 110 -21.11 7.11 -3.05
N LEU A 111 -20.36 6.78 -4.09
CA LEU A 111 -18.92 6.95 -4.07
C LEU A 111 -18.51 8.41 -3.84
N PRO A 112 -17.65 8.68 -2.85
CA PRO A 112 -17.12 10.02 -2.65
C PRO A 112 -16.29 10.42 -3.87
N THR A 113 -16.45 11.66 -4.32
CA THR A 113 -15.69 12.23 -5.45
C THR A 113 -14.48 13.06 -5.01
N ALA A 114 -14.31 13.25 -3.69
CA ALA A 114 -13.30 14.12 -3.08
C ALA A 114 -12.99 13.62 -1.65
N GLY A 115 -11.96 14.20 -1.02
CA GLY A 115 -11.61 13.92 0.38
C GLY A 115 -10.55 12.83 0.58
N PHE A 116 -10.02 12.23 -0.48
CA PHE A 116 -9.04 11.14 -0.42
C PHE A 116 -8.04 11.19 -1.59
N LEU A 117 -6.91 10.50 -1.41
CA LEU A 117 -5.91 10.22 -2.42
C LEU A 117 -5.95 8.74 -2.78
N VAL A 118 -6.09 8.40 -4.06
CA VAL A 118 -6.02 7.01 -4.53
C VAL A 118 -4.57 6.54 -4.49
N ILE A 119 -4.30 5.42 -3.80
CA ILE A 119 -2.97 4.85 -3.67
C ILE A 119 -2.79 3.54 -4.45
N SER A 120 -3.84 2.75 -4.65
CA SER A 120 -3.74 1.44 -5.30
C SER A 120 -5.01 1.09 -6.07
N ASP A 121 -4.84 0.33 -7.15
CA ASP A 121 -5.92 -0.32 -7.89
C ASP A 121 -6.12 -1.73 -7.33
N VAL A 122 -7.36 -2.07 -7.00
CA VAL A 122 -7.74 -3.43 -6.57
C VAL A 122 -8.13 -4.29 -7.78
N GLY A 123 -8.43 -3.65 -8.92
CA GLY A 123 -8.95 -4.27 -10.13
C GLY A 123 -10.45 -4.02 -10.30
N TYR A 124 -10.97 -4.25 -11.50
CA TYR A 124 -12.40 -4.13 -11.84
C TYR A 124 -13.08 -2.77 -11.54
N GLY A 125 -12.27 -1.71 -11.37
CA GLY A 125 -12.73 -0.37 -11.04
C GLY A 125 -12.71 -0.05 -9.55
N ASP A 126 -12.31 -0.99 -8.68
CA ASP A 126 -12.21 -0.75 -7.25
C ASP A 126 -10.84 -0.19 -6.88
N PHE A 127 -10.82 0.68 -5.87
CA PHE A 127 -9.63 1.42 -5.47
C PHE A 127 -9.43 1.42 -3.96
N ILE A 128 -8.18 1.62 -3.56
CA ILE A 128 -7.83 1.97 -2.19
C ILE A 128 -7.27 3.39 -2.18
N GLY A 129 -7.71 4.18 -1.21
CA GLY A 129 -7.19 5.51 -0.96
C GLY A 129 -6.79 5.75 0.49
N VAL A 130 -6.18 6.91 0.71
CA VAL A 130 -5.95 7.49 2.03
C VAL A 130 -6.83 8.73 2.15
N VAL A 131 -7.63 8.82 3.20
CA VAL A 131 -8.45 9.99 3.49
C VAL A 131 -7.53 11.19 3.75
N ALA A 132 -7.72 12.25 2.98
CA ALA A 132 -6.86 13.43 2.98
C ALA A 132 -7.51 14.63 3.69
N ALA A 133 -8.84 14.66 3.83
CA ALA A 133 -9.57 15.75 4.47
C ALA A 133 -10.73 15.24 5.33
N GLY A 134 -11.00 15.94 6.44
CA GLY A 134 -12.05 15.60 7.40
C GLY A 134 -11.57 14.76 8.58
N ALA A 135 -12.51 14.33 9.44
CA ALA A 135 -12.23 13.65 10.71
C ALA A 135 -11.51 12.29 10.56
N ALA A 136 -11.66 11.63 9.41
CA ALA A 136 -11.02 10.34 9.11
C ALA A 136 -9.63 10.47 8.46
N ARG A 137 -9.05 11.69 8.38
CA ARG A 137 -7.74 11.93 7.74
C ARG A 137 -6.66 10.97 8.24
N GLY A 138 -5.90 10.41 7.30
CA GLY A 138 -4.84 9.43 7.56
C GLY A 138 -5.31 7.97 7.63
N ARG A 139 -6.63 7.71 7.61
CA ARG A 139 -7.19 6.37 7.48
C ARG A 139 -7.24 5.92 6.02
N VAL A 140 -7.26 4.61 5.84
CA VAL A 140 -7.49 3.99 4.53
C VAL A 140 -8.98 4.00 4.21
N VAL A 141 -9.32 4.14 2.94
CA VAL A 141 -10.68 3.95 2.42
C VAL A 141 -10.65 2.94 1.28
N TYR A 142 -11.59 2.02 1.30
CA TYR A 142 -11.89 1.14 0.17
C TYR A 142 -13.07 1.72 -0.61
N LEU A 143 -12.92 1.79 -1.93
CA LEU A 143 -13.91 2.36 -2.85
C LEU A 143 -14.35 1.26 -3.81
N GLY A 144 -15.54 0.71 -3.58
CA GLY A 144 -16.15 -0.34 -4.39
C GLY A 144 -16.98 0.27 -5.50
N TYR A 145 -16.38 0.54 -6.66
CA TYR A 145 -17.03 1.31 -7.73
C TYR A 145 -18.25 0.60 -8.29
N ARG A 146 -18.18 -0.74 -8.42
CA ARG A 146 -19.28 -1.54 -8.96
C ARG A 146 -20.50 -1.60 -8.05
N ARG A 147 -20.27 -1.46 -6.74
CA ARG A 147 -21.30 -1.57 -5.72
C ARG A 147 -21.77 -0.21 -5.22
N ASP A 148 -21.16 0.86 -5.73
CA ASP A 148 -21.40 2.24 -5.30
C ASP A 148 -21.28 2.37 -3.77
N GLU A 149 -20.27 1.72 -3.19
CA GLU A 149 -20.06 1.61 -1.74
C GLU A 149 -18.64 2.02 -1.35
N TRP A 150 -18.49 2.49 -0.12
CA TRP A 150 -17.19 2.75 0.48
C TRP A 150 -17.15 2.31 1.95
N SER A 151 -15.95 1.97 2.42
CA SER A 151 -15.70 1.64 3.82
C SER A 151 -14.35 2.16 4.29
N LEU A 152 -14.30 2.63 5.54
CA LEU A 152 -13.06 3.03 6.19
C LEU A 152 -12.32 1.82 6.76
N GLY A 153 -11.02 1.82 6.52
CA GLY A 153 -10.07 0.92 7.16
C GLY A 153 -9.40 1.55 8.39
N PRO A 154 -8.35 0.90 8.91
CA PRO A 154 -7.56 1.46 10.00
C PRO A 154 -6.70 2.63 9.50
N THR A 155 -5.79 3.13 10.34
CA THR A 155 -4.78 4.09 9.88
C THR A 155 -3.94 3.48 8.75
N PHE A 156 -3.41 4.32 7.86
CA PHE A 156 -2.59 3.85 6.74
C PHE A 156 -1.43 2.96 7.19
N LEU A 157 -0.74 3.33 8.28
CA LEU A 157 0.42 2.58 8.73
C LEU A 157 0.02 1.22 9.31
N ASP A 158 -1.08 1.13 10.07
CA ASP A 158 -1.59 -0.15 10.57
C ASP A 158 -2.00 -1.07 9.41
N TYR A 159 -2.68 -0.50 8.41
CA TYR A 159 -3.08 -1.21 7.20
C TYR A 159 -1.86 -1.80 6.47
N TYR A 160 -0.83 -0.99 6.23
CA TYR A 160 0.36 -1.42 5.51
C TYR A 160 1.15 -2.48 6.28
N GLN A 161 1.26 -2.36 7.60
CA GLN A 161 1.91 -3.36 8.45
C GLN A 161 1.14 -4.69 8.46
N SER A 162 -0.19 -4.64 8.48
CA SER A 162 -1.04 -5.83 8.34
C SER A 162 -0.81 -6.53 7.00
N TRP A 163 -0.77 -5.78 5.89
CA TRP A 163 -0.43 -6.33 4.57
C TRP A 163 0.94 -7.02 4.55
N LEU A 164 1.97 -6.41 5.14
CA LEU A 164 3.30 -7.02 5.24
C LEU A 164 3.29 -8.34 6.03
N ASN A 165 2.49 -8.43 7.08
CA ASN A 165 2.34 -9.66 7.86
C ASN A 165 1.66 -10.76 7.04
N HIS A 166 0.60 -10.43 6.30
CA HIS A 166 -0.05 -11.36 5.38
C HIS A 166 0.89 -11.82 4.26
N ALA A 167 1.65 -10.89 3.66
CA ALA A 167 2.63 -11.21 2.64
C ALA A 167 3.68 -12.19 3.16
N ALA A 168 4.18 -11.98 4.38
CA ALA A 168 5.16 -12.86 5.00
C ALA A 168 4.60 -14.24 5.34
N ALA A 169 3.36 -14.31 5.83
CA ALA A 169 2.68 -15.57 6.11
C ALA A 169 2.50 -16.39 4.84
N ARG A 170 2.04 -15.74 3.75
CA ARG A 170 1.89 -16.36 2.42
C ARG A 170 3.23 -16.89 1.91
N LEU A 171 4.26 -16.06 1.89
CA LEU A 171 5.58 -16.43 1.39
C LEU A 171 6.21 -17.59 2.16
N ASN A 172 6.07 -17.60 3.49
CA ASN A 172 6.52 -18.73 4.30
C ASN A 172 5.75 -20.02 4.00
N ALA A 173 4.45 -19.94 3.67
CA ALA A 173 3.67 -21.11 3.27
C ALA A 173 4.14 -21.65 1.91
N GLU A 174 4.39 -20.77 0.94
CA GLU A 174 4.93 -21.13 -0.38
C GLU A 174 6.31 -21.80 -0.27
N LEU A 175 7.22 -21.23 0.53
CA LEU A 175 8.54 -21.81 0.76
C LEU A 175 8.47 -23.20 1.41
N ARG A 176 7.54 -23.42 2.36
CA ARG A 176 7.32 -24.74 2.96
C ARG A 176 6.76 -25.74 1.95
N ALA A 177 5.88 -25.31 1.07
CA ALA A 177 5.33 -26.17 0.02
C ALA A 177 6.39 -26.56 -1.03
N TYR A 178 7.39 -25.70 -1.25
CA TYR A 178 8.49 -25.98 -2.16
C TYR A 178 9.64 -26.80 -1.55
N ALA A 179 9.79 -26.81 -0.23
CA ALA A 179 10.82 -27.62 0.43
C ALA A 179 10.65 -29.09 -0.01
N PRO A 180 11.65 -29.70 -0.68
CA PRO A 180 11.51 -31.07 -1.15
C PRO A 180 11.17 -31.95 0.03
N ALA A 181 10.18 -32.82 -0.12
CA ALA A 181 9.92 -33.86 0.87
C ALA A 181 11.25 -34.56 1.11
N GLY A 182 11.82 -34.40 2.31
CA GLY A 182 13.06 -35.07 2.67
C GLY A 182 12.94 -36.55 2.35
N PRO A 183 14.03 -37.23 1.94
CA PRO A 183 13.96 -38.63 1.58
C PRO A 183 13.27 -39.38 2.72
N VAL A 184 12.12 -39.99 2.43
CA VAL A 184 11.45 -40.89 3.36
C VAL A 184 12.39 -42.06 3.50
N GLY A 185 13.24 -42.04 4.52
CA GLY A 185 14.13 -43.14 4.81
C GLY A 185 13.26 -44.37 5.06
N CYS A 186 13.32 -45.35 4.16
CA CYS A 186 12.85 -46.69 4.45
C CYS A 186 13.76 -47.23 5.56
N ALA A 187 13.20 -47.31 6.78
CA ALA A 187 13.77 -48.05 7.90
C ALA A 187 13.38 -49.52 7.81
#